data_AF-A0A1Q4WHK2-F1
#
_entry.id   AF-A0A1Q4WHK2-F1
#
_cell.length_a   1.000
_cell.length_b   1.000
_cell.length_c   1.000
_cell.angle_alpha   90.00
_cell.angle_beta   90.00
_cell.angle_gamma   90.00
#
_symmetry.space_group_name_H-M   'P 1'
#
loop_
_entity.id
_entity.type
_entity.pdbx_description
1 polymer ?
#
loop_
_entity_poly.entity_id
_entity_poly.type
_entity_poly.pdbx_seq_one_letter_code
_entity_poly.pdbx_strand_id
1 'polypeptide(L)'
;MSGRPTGDLRRHVTHASHGALLMMVGAQSALDDIEGGVRAGQWQLVLAQTRTLVMICCQVHGLASGAEPYVAEDGAAIDPYTDTPAKEWDEAVRLLYGAAELAAHPDRAPRWLDELHTWVDAAEASLGLDAPLPQLRSSGGMFAALRLVRGWNDLIEELALPSLLPREWTKPL
;
A
#
# COMPACT_ATOMS: atom_id res chain seq x y z
N MET A 1 26.58 -19.46 1.78
CA MET A 1 25.58 -18.39 1.69
C MET A 1 26.05 -17.41 0.64
N SER A 2 25.47 -17.43 -0.56
CA SER A 2 25.74 -16.40 -1.58
C SER A 2 24.98 -15.15 -1.14
N GLY A 3 25.70 -14.08 -0.80
CA GLY A 3 25.09 -12.81 -0.44
C GLY A 3 24.36 -12.22 -1.64
N ARG A 4 23.12 -11.79 -1.44
CA ARG A 4 22.42 -10.98 -2.45
C ARG A 4 23.24 -9.69 -2.67
N PRO A 5 23.37 -9.18 -3.91
CA PRO A 5 23.93 -7.87 -4.15
C PRO A 5 23.26 -6.81 -3.25
N THR A 6 24.01 -5.85 -2.72
CA THR A 6 23.47 -4.84 -1.79
C THR A 6 22.27 -4.06 -2.36
N GLY A 7 22.23 -3.86 -3.68
CA GLY A 7 21.07 -3.28 -4.38
C GLY A 7 19.80 -4.11 -4.25
N ASP A 8 19.92 -5.44 -4.24
CA ASP A 8 18.78 -6.34 -4.07
C ASP A 8 18.31 -6.40 -2.62
N LEU A 9 19.22 -6.23 -1.64
CA LEU A 9 18.86 -6.12 -0.23
C LEU A 9 18.11 -4.82 0.06
N ARG A 10 18.62 -3.67 -0.42
CA ARG A 10 17.93 -2.38 -0.28
C ARG A 10 16.53 -2.43 -0.86
N ARG A 11 16.39 -2.94 -2.09
CA ARG A 11 15.09 -3.10 -2.76
C ARG A 11 14.14 -3.98 -1.95
N HIS A 12 14.62 -5.13 -1.49
CA HIS A 12 13.81 -6.05 -0.69
C HIS A 12 13.34 -5.41 0.62
N VAL A 13 14.24 -4.74 1.35
CA VAL A 13 13.89 -4.06 2.61
C VAL A 13 12.94 -2.91 2.34
N THR A 14 13.18 -2.10 1.31
CA THR A 14 12.25 -1.05 0.87
C THR A 14 10.86 -1.59 0.60
N HIS A 15 10.75 -2.63 -0.24
CA HIS A 15 9.48 -3.24 -0.59
C HIS A 15 8.75 -3.79 0.64
N ALA A 16 9.41 -4.59 1.47
CA ALA A 16 8.79 -5.17 2.67
C ALA A 16 8.37 -4.10 3.70
N SER A 17 9.27 -3.16 4.02
CA SER A 17 9.06 -2.18 5.10
C SER A 17 8.14 -1.02 4.70
N HIS A 18 8.45 -0.32 3.62
CA HIS A 18 7.66 0.82 3.16
C HIS A 18 6.35 0.34 2.54
N GLY A 19 6.39 -0.80 1.84
CA GLY A 19 5.18 -1.42 1.33
C GLY A 19 4.22 -1.82 2.46
N ALA A 20 4.72 -2.43 3.54
CA ALA A 20 3.89 -2.73 4.72
C ALA A 20 3.23 -1.48 5.32
N LEU A 21 3.98 -0.37 5.43
CA LEU A 21 3.42 0.88 5.95
C LEU A 21 2.35 1.46 5.01
N LEU A 22 2.62 1.49 3.70
CA LEU A 22 1.68 1.94 2.68
C LEU A 22 0.38 1.13 2.71
N MET A 23 0.49 -0.19 2.84
CA MET A 23 -0.67 -1.08 2.96
C MET A 23 -1.44 -0.82 4.26
N MET A 24 -0.75 -0.77 5.39
CA MET A 24 -1.38 -0.58 6.70
C MET A 24 -2.08 0.77 6.87
N VAL A 25 -1.46 1.86 6.42
CA VAL A 25 -1.97 3.22 6.64
C VAL A 25 -2.84 3.68 5.49
N GLY A 26 -2.36 3.50 4.26
CA GLY A 26 -3.03 3.94 3.06
C GLY A 26 -4.11 2.96 2.60
N ALA A 27 -3.69 1.75 2.23
CA ALA A 27 -4.59 0.81 1.56
C ALA A 27 -5.77 0.39 2.45
N GLN A 28 -5.52 0.05 3.72
CA GLN A 28 -6.60 -0.28 4.66
C GLN A 28 -7.59 0.88 4.84
N SER A 29 -7.12 2.13 4.94
CA SER A 29 -8.02 3.28 5.09
C SER A 29 -8.87 3.49 3.83
N ALA A 30 -8.27 3.38 2.64
CA ALA A 30 -8.99 3.53 1.38
C ALA A 30 -10.01 2.40 1.20
N LEU A 31 -9.65 1.16 1.57
CA LEU A 31 -10.54 0.00 1.47
C LEU A 31 -11.75 0.12 2.42
N ASP A 32 -11.54 0.54 3.67
CA ASP A 32 -12.63 0.82 4.61
C ASP A 32 -13.62 1.86 4.04
N ASP A 33 -13.10 2.94 3.45
CA ASP A 33 -13.91 4.00 2.87
C ASP A 33 -14.65 3.53 1.61
N ILE A 34 -14.04 2.65 0.81
CA ILE A 34 -14.68 1.99 -0.35
C ILE A 34 -15.84 1.11 0.12
N GLU A 35 -15.61 0.21 1.08
CA GLU A 35 -16.66 -0.67 1.58
C GLU A 35 -17.80 0.11 2.24
N GLY A 36 -17.46 1.12 3.04
CA GLY A 36 -18.43 2.05 3.62
C GLY A 36 -19.20 2.80 2.55
N GLY A 37 -18.51 3.30 1.52
CA GLY A 37 -19.09 4.00 0.38
C GLY A 37 -20.04 3.13 -0.42
N VAL A 38 -19.68 1.86 -0.68
CA VAL A 38 -20.57 0.90 -1.36
C VAL A 38 -21.83 0.65 -0.54
N ARG A 39 -21.71 0.39 0.77
CA ARG A 39 -22.87 0.19 1.66
C ARG A 39 -23.78 1.42 1.72
N ALA A 40 -23.20 2.62 1.65
CA ALA A 40 -23.92 3.88 1.70
C ALA A 40 -24.40 4.39 0.33
N GLY A 41 -24.08 3.70 -0.77
CA GLY A 41 -24.39 4.15 -2.14
C GLY A 41 -23.64 5.41 -2.58
N GLN A 42 -22.51 5.73 -1.97
CA GLN A 42 -21.70 6.92 -2.24
C GLN A 42 -20.67 6.66 -3.35
N TRP A 43 -21.13 6.44 -4.57
CA TRP A 43 -20.29 5.96 -5.68
C TRP A 43 -19.13 6.90 -6.08
N GLN A 44 -19.28 8.20 -5.91
CA GLN A 44 -18.19 9.16 -6.15
C GLN A 44 -17.07 9.02 -5.12
N LEU A 45 -17.41 8.75 -3.85
CA LEU A 45 -16.42 8.43 -2.82
C LEU A 45 -15.72 7.12 -3.17
N VAL A 46 -16.48 6.08 -3.57
CA VAL A 46 -15.92 4.79 -3.97
C VAL A 46 -14.92 4.96 -5.11
N LEU A 47 -15.25 5.71 -6.15
CA LEU A 47 -14.33 5.97 -7.26
C LEU A 47 -13.07 6.73 -6.81
N ALA A 48 -13.24 7.79 -6.02
CA ALA A 48 -12.11 8.58 -5.52
C ALA A 48 -11.16 7.74 -4.66
N GLN A 49 -11.70 6.93 -3.75
CA GLN A 49 -10.89 6.08 -2.88
C GLN A 49 -10.31 4.88 -3.62
N THR A 50 -11.00 4.35 -4.64
CA THR A 50 -10.43 3.31 -5.53
C THR A 50 -9.19 3.84 -6.24
N ARG A 51 -9.20 5.08 -6.72
CA ARG A 51 -8.01 5.71 -7.32
C ARG A 51 -6.86 5.80 -6.31
N THR A 52 -7.14 6.21 -5.07
CA THR A 52 -6.14 6.24 -3.99
C THR A 52 -5.55 4.88 -3.71
N LEU A 53 -6.40 3.87 -3.53
CA LEU A 53 -6.00 2.48 -3.31
C LEU A 53 -5.15 1.94 -4.45
N VAL A 54 -5.53 2.26 -5.70
CA VAL A 54 -4.80 1.88 -6.90
C VAL A 54 -3.39 2.45 -6.90
N MET A 55 -3.24 3.76 -6.64
CA MET A 55 -1.93 4.40 -6.57
C MET A 55 -1.04 3.74 -5.51
N ILE A 56 -1.60 3.42 -4.35
CA ILE A 56 -0.87 2.77 -3.25
C ILE A 56 -0.41 1.37 -3.66
N CYS A 57 -1.29 0.52 -4.19
CA CYS A 57 -0.93 -0.86 -4.55
C CYS A 57 0.06 -0.90 -5.72
N CYS A 58 -0.11 -0.04 -6.74
CA CYS A 58 0.87 0.11 -7.81
C CYS A 58 2.23 0.52 -7.26
N GLN A 59 2.27 1.47 -6.33
CA GLN A 59 3.50 1.87 -5.69
C GLN A 59 4.16 0.69 -4.95
N VAL A 60 3.40 -0.09 -4.17
CA VAL A 60 3.91 -1.28 -3.48
C VAL A 60 4.54 -2.26 -4.48
N HIS A 61 3.88 -2.54 -5.60
CA HIS A 61 4.45 -3.40 -6.64
C HIS A 61 5.67 -2.78 -7.33
N GLY A 62 5.69 -1.46 -7.53
CA GLY A 62 6.83 -0.72 -8.06
C GLY A 62 8.06 -0.83 -7.17
N LEU A 63 7.90 -0.80 -5.83
CA LEU A 63 9.03 -0.94 -4.89
C LEU A 63 9.75 -2.29 -5.06
N ALA A 64 9.03 -3.35 -5.42
CA ALA A 64 9.63 -4.65 -5.72
C ALA A 64 10.51 -4.63 -6.99
N SER A 65 10.24 -3.69 -7.90
CA SER A 65 10.85 -3.61 -9.24
C SER A 65 11.90 -2.51 -9.38
N GLY A 66 11.96 -1.54 -8.47
CA GLY A 66 12.98 -0.48 -8.50
C GLY A 66 12.48 0.92 -8.12
N ALA A 67 11.17 1.09 -7.92
CA ALA A 67 10.61 2.38 -7.56
C ALA A 67 11.18 2.90 -6.24
N GLU A 68 11.26 4.22 -6.14
CA GLU A 68 11.69 4.87 -4.91
C GLU A 68 10.57 4.86 -3.87
N PRO A 69 10.88 4.60 -2.59
CA PRO A 69 9.91 4.71 -1.52
C PRO A 69 9.45 6.16 -1.35
N TYR A 70 8.14 6.34 -1.22
CA TYR A 70 7.57 7.62 -0.84
C TYR A 70 7.70 7.82 0.66
N VAL A 71 8.30 8.94 1.04
CA VAL A 71 8.16 9.51 2.38
C VAL A 71 7.40 10.81 2.18
N ALA A 72 6.24 10.93 2.83
CA ALA A 72 5.35 12.09 2.73
C ALA A 72 5.96 13.41 3.24
N GLU A 73 7.27 13.45 3.53
CA GLU A 73 7.95 14.59 4.13
C GLU A 73 8.41 15.65 3.13
N ASP A 74 8.63 15.34 1.85
CA ASP A 74 9.14 16.33 0.89
C ASP A 74 8.33 16.34 -0.41
N GLY A 75 7.79 17.51 -0.77
CA GLY A 75 6.88 17.75 -1.90
C GLY A 75 7.48 17.56 -3.30
N ALA A 76 8.34 16.57 -3.49
CA ALA A 76 8.75 16.12 -4.81
C ALA A 76 7.59 15.42 -5.51
N ALA A 77 7.40 15.71 -6.80
CA ALA A 77 6.43 15.01 -7.64
C ALA A 77 6.89 13.56 -7.82
N ILE A 78 6.29 12.65 -7.05
CA ILE A 78 6.41 11.20 -7.22
C ILE A 78 5.39 10.75 -8.28
N ASP A 79 5.85 9.90 -9.20
CA ASP A 79 4.96 9.07 -10.01
C ASP A 79 4.72 7.73 -9.28
N PRO A 80 3.52 7.50 -8.70
CA PRO A 80 3.20 6.28 -7.95
C PRO A 80 3.17 5.02 -8.82
N TYR A 81 3.30 5.17 -10.14
CA TYR A 81 3.29 4.08 -11.11
C TYR A 81 4.69 3.72 -11.61
N THR A 82 5.73 4.42 -11.16
CA THR A 82 7.13 4.13 -11.49
C THR A 82 7.42 2.65 -11.23
N ASP A 83 8.01 1.98 -12.22
CA ASP A 83 8.37 0.56 -12.20
C ASP A 83 7.22 -0.41 -11.84
N THR A 84 5.97 0.02 -11.94
CA THR A 84 4.82 -0.89 -11.75
C THR A 84 4.79 -1.91 -12.88
N PRO A 85 4.74 -3.22 -12.59
CA PRO A 85 4.64 -4.24 -13.63
C PRO A 85 3.38 -4.07 -14.47
N ALA A 86 3.48 -4.24 -15.79
CA ALA A 86 2.36 -4.01 -16.72
C ALA A 86 1.08 -4.78 -16.36
N LYS A 87 1.23 -6.02 -15.85
CA LYS A 87 0.09 -6.83 -15.38
C LYS A 87 -0.66 -6.16 -14.23
N GLU A 88 0.05 -5.59 -13.27
CA GLU A 88 -0.55 -4.92 -12.12
C GLU A 88 -1.20 -3.58 -12.53
N TRP A 89 -0.61 -2.91 -13.51
CA TRP A 89 -1.20 -1.72 -14.13
C TRP A 89 -2.52 -2.01 -14.84
N ASP A 90 -2.55 -3.06 -15.68
CA ASP A 90 -3.76 -3.45 -16.41
C ASP A 90 -4.90 -3.82 -15.45
N GLU A 91 -4.58 -4.53 -14.38
CA GLU A 91 -5.53 -4.90 -13.34
C GLU A 91 -6.04 -3.69 -12.56
N ALA A 92 -5.15 -2.78 -12.18
CA ALA A 92 -5.50 -1.52 -11.53
C ALA A 92 -6.47 -0.68 -12.38
N VAL A 93 -6.19 -0.55 -13.68
CA VAL A 93 -7.05 0.17 -14.64
C VAL A 93 -8.41 -0.51 -14.75
N ARG A 94 -8.45 -1.85 -14.81
CA ARG A 94 -9.69 -2.63 -14.84
C ARG A 94 -10.56 -2.37 -13.61
N LEU A 95 -9.97 -2.40 -12.42
CA LEU A 95 -10.68 -2.13 -11.16
C LEU A 95 -11.20 -0.70 -11.07
N LEU A 96 -10.42 0.28 -11.56
CA LEU A 96 -10.81 1.69 -11.59
C LEU A 96 -11.99 1.94 -12.54
N TYR A 97 -11.99 1.32 -13.73
CA TYR A 97 -13.14 1.37 -14.64
C TYR A 97 -14.36 0.70 -14.02
N GLY A 98 -14.18 -0.45 -13.36
CA GLY A 98 -15.25 -1.11 -12.61
C GLY A 98 -15.91 -0.17 -11.59
N ALA A 99 -15.10 0.56 -10.81
CA ALA A 99 -15.59 1.53 -9.83
C ALA A 99 -16.40 2.67 -10.47
N ALA A 100 -15.95 3.17 -11.63
CA ALA A 100 -16.64 4.24 -12.36
C ALA A 100 -18.03 3.82 -12.87
N GLU A 101 -18.23 2.53 -13.14
CA GLU A 101 -19.50 1.98 -13.61
C GLU A 101 -20.51 1.69 -12.48
N LEU A 102 -20.08 1.60 -11.22
CA LEU A 102 -20.94 1.19 -10.10
C LEU A 102 -22.15 2.10 -9.89
N ALA A 103 -22.02 3.39 -10.20
CA ALA A 103 -23.14 4.32 -10.10
C ALA A 103 -24.29 3.96 -11.05
N ALA A 104 -23.98 3.41 -12.23
CA ALA A 104 -24.96 2.95 -13.22
C ALA A 104 -25.38 1.49 -13.00
N HIS A 105 -24.51 0.68 -12.37
CA HIS A 105 -24.73 -0.75 -12.13
C HIS A 105 -24.40 -1.17 -10.68
N PRO A 106 -25.17 -0.72 -9.67
CA PRO A 106 -24.87 -1.01 -8.26
C PRO A 106 -24.91 -2.50 -7.89
N ASP A 107 -25.66 -3.30 -8.64
CA ASP A 107 -25.78 -4.75 -8.49
C ASP A 107 -24.44 -5.49 -8.69
N ARG A 108 -23.49 -4.86 -9.40
CA ARG A 108 -22.14 -5.41 -9.62
C ARG A 108 -21.19 -5.20 -8.44
N ALA A 109 -21.55 -4.34 -7.49
CA ALA A 109 -20.65 -3.92 -6.41
C ALA A 109 -20.09 -5.09 -5.58
N PRO A 110 -20.87 -6.13 -5.19
CA PRO A 110 -20.33 -7.24 -4.40
C PRO A 110 -19.20 -7.99 -5.12
N ARG A 111 -19.42 -8.36 -6.39
CA ARG A 111 -18.40 -9.04 -7.18
C ARG A 111 -17.16 -8.17 -7.40
N TRP A 112 -17.37 -6.88 -7.67
CA TRP A 112 -16.26 -5.94 -7.84
C TRP A 112 -15.45 -5.78 -6.55
N LEU A 113 -16.10 -5.77 -5.38
CA LEU A 113 -15.43 -5.75 -4.08
C LEU A 113 -14.59 -7.01 -3.86
N ASP A 114 -15.12 -8.20 -4.19
CA ASP A 114 -14.35 -9.45 -4.06
C ASP A 114 -13.08 -9.44 -4.94
N GLU A 115 -13.20 -8.90 -6.17
CA GLU A 115 -12.07 -8.72 -7.07
C GLU A 115 -11.06 -7.70 -6.53
N LEU A 116 -11.53 -6.60 -5.93
CA LEU A 116 -10.69 -5.59 -5.29
C LEU A 116 -9.95 -6.15 -4.08
N HIS A 117 -10.63 -6.90 -3.20
CA HIS A 117 -10.01 -7.57 -2.04
C HIS A 117 -8.92 -8.53 -2.49
N THR A 118 -9.22 -9.36 -3.49
CA THR A 118 -8.23 -10.32 -4.04
C THR A 118 -6.97 -9.60 -4.53
N TRP A 119 -7.12 -8.43 -5.15
CA TRP A 119 -5.99 -7.64 -5.62
C TRP A 119 -5.18 -7.01 -4.48
N VAL A 120 -5.84 -6.46 -3.46
CA VAL A 120 -5.18 -5.93 -2.26
C VAL A 120 -4.43 -7.03 -1.50
N ASP A 121 -5.03 -8.21 -1.37
CA ASP A 121 -4.40 -9.37 -0.74
C ASP A 121 -3.17 -9.84 -1.52
N ALA A 122 -3.21 -9.78 -2.86
CA ALA A 122 -2.05 -10.09 -3.70
C ALA A 122 -0.92 -9.06 -3.52
N ALA A 123 -1.24 -7.77 -3.38
CA ALA A 123 -0.27 -6.72 -3.08
C ALA A 123 0.37 -6.93 -1.69
N GLU A 124 -0.42 -7.28 -0.68
CA GLU A 124 0.09 -7.60 0.67
C GLU A 124 0.97 -8.85 0.66
N ALA A 125 0.52 -9.93 0.01
CA ALA A 125 1.28 -11.17 -0.09
C ALA A 125 2.64 -10.96 -0.78
N SER A 126 2.73 -9.99 -1.69
CA SER A 126 3.99 -9.66 -2.37
C SER A 126 5.09 -9.20 -1.40
N LEU A 127 4.72 -8.63 -0.24
CA LEU A 127 5.66 -8.13 0.76
C LEU A 127 6.51 -9.24 1.40
N GLY A 128 6.06 -10.50 1.29
CA GLY A 128 6.79 -11.67 1.80
C GLY A 128 6.87 -11.74 3.32
N LEU A 129 5.88 -11.18 4.03
CA LEU A 129 5.77 -11.25 5.48
C LEU A 129 5.23 -12.62 5.91
N ASP A 130 5.71 -13.14 7.04
CA ASP A 130 5.30 -14.46 7.57
C ASP A 130 3.85 -14.49 8.09
N ALA A 131 3.23 -13.33 8.30
CA ALA A 131 1.87 -13.18 8.77
C ALA A 131 1.19 -11.97 8.08
N PRO A 132 -0.15 -11.98 7.97
CA PRO A 132 -0.89 -10.82 7.47
C PRO A 132 -0.63 -9.56 8.28
N LEU A 133 -0.77 -8.42 7.64
CA LEU A 133 -0.67 -7.12 8.28
C LEU A 133 -1.82 -6.96 9.28
N PRO A 134 -1.53 -6.41 10.47
CA PRO A 134 -2.56 -6.15 11.46
C PRO A 134 -3.50 -5.06 10.95
N GLN A 135 -4.80 -5.19 11.26
CA GLN A 135 -5.78 -4.15 10.96
C GLN A 135 -5.52 -2.92 11.82
N LEU A 136 -5.24 -1.77 11.20
CA LEU A 136 -4.84 -0.54 11.88
C LEU A 136 -5.92 -0.02 12.83
N ARG A 137 -7.20 -0.08 12.42
CA ARG A 137 -8.34 0.38 13.22
C ARG A 137 -8.85 -0.64 14.25
N SER A 138 -8.15 -1.76 14.43
CA SER A 138 -8.43 -2.69 15.53
C SER A 138 -7.88 -2.16 16.86
N SER A 139 -8.37 -2.69 17.98
CA SER A 139 -7.92 -2.30 19.33
C SER A 139 -6.42 -2.46 19.57
N GLY A 140 -5.73 -3.28 18.78
CA GLY A 140 -4.28 -3.50 18.83
C GLY A 140 -3.50 -2.98 17.62
N GLY A 141 -4.18 -2.45 16.60
CA GLY A 141 -3.60 -2.15 15.29
C GLY A 141 -2.48 -1.12 15.32
N MET A 142 -2.70 0.00 15.99
CA MET A 142 -1.69 1.07 16.12
C MET A 142 -0.42 0.59 16.83
N PHE A 143 -0.55 -0.22 17.89
CA PHE A 143 0.62 -0.79 18.56
C PHE A 143 1.38 -1.76 17.67
N ALA A 144 0.66 -2.54 16.85
CA ALA A 144 1.28 -3.45 15.91
C ALA A 144 2.00 -2.70 14.78
N ALA A 145 1.44 -1.60 14.27
CA ALA A 145 2.09 -0.68 13.33
C ALA A 145 3.40 -0.12 13.90
N LEU A 146 3.39 0.35 15.14
CA LEU A 146 4.58 0.88 15.81
C LEU A 146 5.66 -0.20 16.02
N ARG A 147 5.26 -1.43 16.35
CA ARG A 147 6.21 -2.56 16.44
C ARG A 147 6.82 -2.88 15.08
N LEU A 148 6.01 -2.87 14.02
CA LEU A 148 6.49 -3.10 12.66
C LEU A 148 7.53 -2.04 12.27
N VAL A 149 7.24 -0.76 12.48
CA VAL A 149 8.20 0.33 12.23
C VAL A 149 9.49 0.14 13.03
N ARG A 150 9.38 -0.12 14.34
CA ARG A 150 10.56 -0.32 15.20
C ARG A 150 11.39 -1.53 14.79
N GLY A 151 10.75 -2.60 14.34
CA GLY A 151 11.43 -3.82 13.90
C GLY A 151 12.30 -3.61 12.65
N TRP A 152 12.00 -2.60 11.84
CA TRP A 152 12.76 -2.27 10.63
C TRP A 152 13.75 -1.12 10.82
N ASN A 153 13.65 -0.34 11.89
CA ASN A 153 14.36 0.94 12.03
C ASN A 153 15.89 0.80 11.89
N ASP A 154 16.49 -0.13 12.62
CA ASP A 154 17.96 -0.33 12.59
C ASP A 154 18.44 -0.70 11.17
N LEU A 155 17.68 -1.55 10.47
CA LEU A 155 18.02 -1.99 9.12
C LEU A 155 17.79 -0.88 8.07
N ILE A 156 16.76 -0.06 8.25
CA ILE A 156 16.49 1.12 7.42
C ILE A 156 17.64 2.13 7.55
N GLU A 157 18.12 2.37 8.76
CA GLU A 157 19.27 3.24 9.04
C GLU A 157 20.58 2.67 8.48
N GLU A 158 20.87 1.40 8.73
CA GLU A 158 22.07 0.70 8.21
C GLU A 158 22.14 0.77 6.68
N LEU A 159 20.98 0.59 6.04
CA LEU A 159 20.87 0.64 4.58
C LEU A 159 20.68 2.07 4.07
N ALA A 160 20.79 3.13 4.87
CA ALA A 160 20.57 4.51 4.44
C ALA A 160 19.30 4.66 3.55
N LEU A 161 18.22 4.02 3.98
CA LEU A 161 16.90 4.12 3.36
C LEU A 161 16.13 5.27 4.00
N PRO A 162 15.11 5.81 3.30
CA PRO A 162 14.24 6.82 3.89
C PRO A 162 13.53 6.29 5.14
N SER A 163 13.26 7.19 6.09
CA SER A 163 12.61 6.83 7.35
C SER A 163 11.15 6.43 7.10
N LEU A 164 10.68 5.36 7.75
CA LEU A 164 9.30 4.89 7.60
C LEU A 164 8.28 5.88 8.16
N LEU A 165 8.59 6.50 9.30
CA LEU A 165 7.75 7.55 9.88
C LEU A 165 8.41 8.91 9.67
N PRO A 166 7.63 10.00 9.68
CA PRO A 166 8.17 11.34 9.68
C PRO A 166 9.23 11.50 10.77
N ARG A 167 10.40 12.03 10.43
CA ARG A 167 11.53 12.16 11.35
C ARG A 167 11.19 13.03 12.56
N GLU A 168 10.31 14.00 12.38
CA GLU A 168 9.81 14.84 13.48
C GLU A 168 9.05 14.03 14.55
N TRP A 169 8.45 12.90 14.17
CA TRP A 169 7.70 12.05 15.11
C TRP A 169 8.61 11.11 15.90
N THR A 170 9.85 10.92 15.46
CA THR A 170 10.84 10.03 16.09
C THR A 170 11.86 10.78 16.92
N LYS A 171 11.84 12.13 16.94
CA LYS A 171 12.73 12.92 17.79
C LYS A 171 12.34 12.79 19.28
N PRO A 172 13.31 12.69 20.20
CA PRO A 172 13.04 12.82 21.63
C PRO A 172 12.37 14.17 21.93
N LEU A 173 11.34 14.17 22.78
CA LEU A 173 10.70 15.37 23.32
C LEU A 173 11.65 16.18 24.21
#